data_AF-A0A7C9AKE3-F1
#
_entry.id   AF-A0A7C9AKE3-F1
#
_cell.length_a   1.000
_cell.length_b   1.000
_cell.length_c   1.000
_cell.angle_alpha   90.00
_cell.angle_beta   90.00
_cell.angle_gamma   90.00
#
_symmetry.space_group_name_H-M   'P 1'
#
loop_
_entity.id
_entity.type
_entity.pdbx_description
1 polymer ?
#
loop_
_entity_poly.entity_id
_entity_poly.type
_entity_poly.pdbx_seq_one_letter_code
_entity_poly.pdbx_strand_id
1 'polypeptide(L)'
;MSRKSCEGLVIKTLSVDAAYEPGKAKWVKLKKDYLESMWDSLDLVPIGAYFGKGRRTAFYGTFLLACYDPDKEEFQTVTKAGTGFSEEVLKEHCQILSSKMIPKPKPYYRHISGKTTPDVWFEPSEVWEVKAGGLTISPVYCAGSDILNSNKGFSLRNPTLIRPREDKSPEQATTSKQIAEMYFRQWQGNPHMPPDDEEINS
;
A
#
# COMPACT_ATOMS: atom_id res chain seq x y z
N MET A 1 -30.07 -10.04 -1.88
CA MET A 1 -29.61 -9.60 -3.20
C MET A 1 -28.08 -9.64 -3.23
N SER A 2 -27.49 -10.51 -4.05
CA SER A 2 -26.03 -10.66 -4.16
C SER A 2 -25.41 -9.41 -4.78
N ARG A 3 -24.56 -8.68 -4.04
CA ARG A 3 -23.71 -7.64 -4.61
C ARG A 3 -22.58 -8.35 -5.36
N LYS A 4 -22.62 -8.31 -6.69
CA LYS A 4 -21.53 -8.82 -7.52
C LYS A 4 -20.25 -8.02 -7.22
N SER A 5 -19.12 -8.72 -7.07
CA SER A 5 -17.80 -8.11 -6.92
C SER A 5 -17.42 -7.45 -8.26
N CYS A 6 -17.75 -6.17 -8.41
CA CYS A 6 -17.41 -5.36 -9.59
C CYS A 6 -16.48 -4.22 -9.15
N GLU A 7 -15.42 -3.94 -9.91
CA GLU A 7 -14.44 -2.90 -9.56
C GLU A 7 -15.01 -1.47 -9.62
N GLY A 8 -16.04 -1.26 -10.42
CA GLY A 8 -16.62 0.06 -10.66
C GLY A 8 -17.51 0.09 -11.89
N LEU A 9 -17.83 1.29 -12.33
CA LEU A 9 -18.62 1.57 -13.52
C LEU A 9 -17.71 2.07 -14.65
N VAL A 10 -18.01 1.62 -15.88
CA VAL A 10 -17.44 2.20 -17.09
C VAL A 10 -18.54 3.02 -17.74
N ILE A 11 -18.37 4.35 -17.75
CA ILE A 11 -19.33 5.28 -18.33
C ILE A 11 -18.89 5.54 -19.77
N LYS A 12 -19.81 5.31 -20.72
CA LYS A 12 -19.61 5.53 -22.16
C LYS A 12 -20.66 6.50 -22.68
N THR A 13 -20.27 7.45 -23.53
CA THR A 13 -21.25 8.25 -24.27
C THR A 13 -21.91 7.38 -25.34
N LEU A 14 -23.23 7.49 -25.47
CA LEU A 14 -24.00 6.70 -26.43
C LEU A 14 -24.30 7.43 -27.75
N SER A 15 -24.25 8.76 -27.74
CA SER A 15 -24.76 9.60 -28.84
C SER A 15 -23.75 10.63 -29.36
N VAL A 16 -22.89 11.19 -28.51
CA VAL A 16 -21.84 12.13 -28.93
C VAL A 16 -20.50 11.42 -28.95
N ASP A 17 -19.82 11.47 -30.10
CA ASP A 17 -18.51 10.85 -30.34
C ASP A 17 -18.42 9.36 -29.96
N ALA A 18 -19.53 8.60 -29.99
CA ALA A 18 -19.58 7.23 -29.47
C ALA A 18 -18.81 6.17 -30.31
N ALA A 19 -18.33 6.54 -31.50
CA ALA A 19 -17.55 5.65 -32.36
C ALA A 19 -16.20 5.28 -31.70
N TYR A 20 -15.86 3.99 -31.78
CA TYR A 20 -14.58 3.47 -31.33
C TYR A 20 -13.45 4.02 -32.21
N GLU A 21 -12.57 4.82 -31.61
CA GLU A 21 -11.36 5.33 -32.24
C GLU A 21 -10.14 4.72 -31.52
N PRO A 22 -9.39 3.82 -32.18
CA PRO A 22 -8.15 3.29 -31.64
C PRO A 22 -7.20 4.43 -31.19
N GLY A 23 -6.70 4.36 -29.97
CA GLY A 23 -5.80 5.37 -29.40
C GLY A 23 -6.47 6.53 -28.66
N LYS A 24 -7.80 6.67 -28.71
CA LYS A 24 -8.55 7.65 -27.90
C LYS A 24 -9.54 6.95 -26.98
N ALA A 25 -9.29 7.01 -25.67
CA ALA A 25 -10.24 6.52 -24.68
C ALA A 25 -11.40 7.52 -24.51
N LYS A 26 -12.61 7.12 -24.92
CA LYS A 26 -13.85 7.92 -24.78
C LYS A 26 -14.75 7.45 -23.63
N TRP A 27 -14.21 6.61 -22.75
CA TRP A 27 -14.92 6.09 -21.59
C TRP A 27 -14.25 6.55 -20.30
N VAL A 28 -15.06 6.83 -19.30
CA VAL A 28 -14.57 7.18 -17.96
C VAL A 28 -14.74 5.96 -17.06
N LYS A 29 -13.67 5.58 -16.37
CA LYS A 29 -13.72 4.55 -15.34
C LYS A 29 -14.05 5.24 -14.01
N LEU A 30 -15.26 5.03 -13.51
CA LEU A 30 -15.63 5.44 -12.16
C LEU A 30 -15.42 4.25 -11.25
N LYS A 31 -14.34 4.27 -10.46
CA LYS A 31 -14.09 3.22 -9.49
C LYS A 31 -14.57 3.64 -8.11
N LYS A 32 -14.86 2.66 -7.26
CA LYS A 32 -15.34 2.91 -5.90
C LYS A 32 -14.33 3.74 -5.07
N ASP A 33 -13.03 3.58 -5.33
CA ASP A 33 -11.93 4.34 -4.70
C ASP A 33 -11.90 5.84 -5.04
N TYR A 34 -12.68 6.27 -6.05
CA TYR A 34 -12.76 7.68 -6.47
C TYR A 34 -13.84 8.47 -5.73
N LEU A 35 -14.78 7.78 -5.07
CA LEU A 35 -15.77 8.43 -4.21
C LEU A 35 -15.10 8.69 -2.86
N GLU A 36 -15.03 9.95 -2.43
CA GLU A 36 -14.32 10.43 -1.23
C GLU A 36 -14.83 9.81 0.10
N SER A 37 -15.97 9.10 0.07
CA SER A 37 -16.56 8.51 1.26
C SER A 37 -16.07 7.07 1.53
N MET A 38 -15.26 6.91 2.58
CA MET A 38 -15.08 5.70 3.40
C MET A 38 -14.12 4.59 2.93
N TRP A 39 -12.89 4.91 2.57
CA TRP A 39 -11.80 3.92 2.63
C TRP A 39 -10.61 4.55 3.35
N ASP A 40 -10.36 4.08 4.57
CA ASP A 40 -9.47 4.76 5.51
C ASP A 40 -8.05 4.85 4.97
N SER A 41 -7.45 6.03 5.07
CA SER A 41 -6.02 6.22 4.87
C SER A 41 -5.25 5.57 6.02
N LEU A 42 -4.06 5.06 5.71
CA LEU A 42 -3.15 4.48 6.68
C LEU A 42 -1.93 5.38 6.83
N ASP A 43 -1.44 5.50 8.06
CA ASP A 43 -0.19 6.18 8.36
C ASP A 43 0.92 5.13 8.42
N LEU A 44 1.83 5.13 7.46
CA LEU A 44 2.87 4.09 7.30
C LEU A 44 4.27 4.70 7.29
N VAL A 45 5.24 3.92 7.74
CA VAL A 45 6.65 4.34 7.88
C VAL A 45 7.46 3.87 6.67
N PRO A 46 8.17 4.75 5.93
CA PRO A 46 9.14 4.35 4.94
C PRO A 46 10.40 3.78 5.62
N ILE A 47 10.62 2.48 5.49
CA ILE A 47 11.79 1.78 6.08
C ILE A 47 12.84 1.38 5.04
N GLY A 48 12.54 1.57 3.75
CA GLY A 48 13.50 1.37 2.67
C GLY A 48 12.99 1.87 1.33
N ALA A 49 13.87 1.83 0.32
CA ALA A 49 13.56 2.29 -1.04
C ALA A 49 14.20 1.42 -2.13
N TYR A 50 13.59 1.50 -3.30
CA TYR A 50 14.04 0.89 -4.55
C TYR A 50 14.38 2.02 -5.53
N PHE A 51 15.52 1.92 -6.21
CA PHE A 51 15.91 2.92 -7.19
C PHE A 51 14.93 2.95 -8.36
N GLY A 52 14.62 4.16 -8.84
CA GLY A 52 13.76 4.33 -10.00
C GLY A 52 14.40 3.75 -11.26
N LYS A 53 13.56 3.27 -12.17
CA LYS A 53 13.98 2.88 -13.53
C LYS A 53 13.58 3.98 -14.52
N GLY A 54 14.38 4.19 -15.56
CA GLY A 54 14.09 5.17 -16.62
C GLY A 54 14.21 6.63 -16.18
N ARG A 55 13.14 7.43 -16.34
CA ARG A 55 13.17 8.88 -16.03
C ARG A 55 13.42 9.20 -14.55
N ARG A 56 13.24 8.23 -13.66
CA ARG A 56 13.43 8.37 -12.20
C ARG A 56 14.73 7.75 -11.68
N THR A 57 15.68 7.40 -12.55
CA THR A 57 16.91 6.71 -12.14
C THR A 57 17.82 7.54 -11.23
N ALA A 58 17.66 8.86 -11.19
CA ALA A 58 18.39 9.71 -10.26
C ALA A 58 17.88 9.64 -8.81
N PHE A 59 16.70 9.07 -8.55
CA PHE A 59 16.04 9.08 -7.24
C PHE A 59 15.41 7.72 -6.88
N TYR A 60 14.86 7.63 -5.67
CA TYR A 60 14.04 6.50 -5.25
C TYR A 60 12.72 6.48 -6.02
N GLY A 61 12.43 5.38 -6.71
CA GLY A 61 11.23 5.23 -7.51
C GLY A 61 10.05 4.67 -6.72
N THR A 62 10.33 3.88 -5.67
CA THR A 62 9.33 3.20 -4.85
C THR A 62 9.88 2.99 -3.46
N PHE A 63 9.04 3.12 -2.45
CA PHE A 63 9.38 2.98 -1.03
C PHE A 63 8.71 1.73 -0.46
N LEU A 64 9.44 1.05 0.42
CA LEU A 64 8.93 -0.02 1.25
C LEU A 64 8.31 0.58 2.51
N LEU A 65 7.01 0.41 2.68
CA LEU A 65 6.25 0.99 3.77
C LEU A 65 5.88 -0.08 4.81
N ALA A 66 5.95 0.29 6.07
CA ALA A 66 5.67 -0.58 7.21
C ALA A 66 4.65 0.02 8.18
N CYS A 67 3.90 -0.86 8.85
CA CYS A 67 3.09 -0.53 10.01
C CYS A 67 3.88 -0.81 11.30
N TYR A 68 3.41 -0.27 12.43
CA TYR A 68 4.03 -0.52 13.73
C TYR A 68 3.26 -1.59 14.52
N ASP A 69 3.95 -2.58 15.06
CA ASP A 69 3.36 -3.55 15.99
C ASP A 69 3.80 -3.22 17.42
N PRO A 70 2.91 -2.65 18.26
CA PRO A 70 3.28 -2.25 19.62
C PRO A 70 3.50 -3.44 20.57
N ASP A 71 2.97 -4.64 20.26
CA ASP A 71 3.14 -5.80 21.14
C ASP A 71 4.54 -6.40 21.01
N LYS A 72 5.14 -6.26 19.82
CA LYS A 72 6.46 -6.79 19.46
C LYS A 72 7.53 -5.72 19.27
N GLU A 73 7.11 -4.46 19.32
CA GLU A 73 7.94 -3.28 19.07
C GLU A 73 8.70 -3.37 17.73
N GLU A 74 8.00 -3.82 16.67
CA GLU A 74 8.59 -4.06 15.35
C GLU A 74 7.85 -3.33 14.23
N PHE A 75 8.59 -2.97 13.17
CA PHE A 75 8.02 -2.45 11.93
C PHE A 75 7.78 -3.59 10.95
N GLN A 76 6.52 -3.83 10.60
CA GLN A 76 6.13 -4.92 9.71
C GLN A 76 5.83 -4.40 8.32
N THR A 77 6.47 -4.95 7.30
CA THR A 77 6.23 -4.55 5.90
C THR A 77 4.78 -4.76 5.48
N VAL A 78 4.18 -3.75 4.83
CA VAL A 78 2.78 -3.74 4.38
C VAL A 78 2.70 -3.64 2.85
N THR A 79 3.40 -2.69 2.25
CA THR A 79 3.28 -2.41 0.82
C THR A 79 4.51 -1.71 0.24
N LYS A 80 4.51 -1.59 -1.08
CA LYS A 80 5.44 -0.75 -1.85
C LYS A 80 4.63 0.38 -2.50
N ALA A 81 5.08 1.63 -2.37
CA ALA A 81 4.40 2.77 -2.96
C ALA A 81 5.39 3.76 -3.58
N GLY A 82 5.07 4.33 -4.75
CA GLY A 82 5.93 5.29 -5.46
C GLY A 82 5.16 6.36 -6.25
N THR A 83 3.86 6.46 -6.00
CA THR A 83 2.92 7.34 -6.72
C THR A 83 2.09 8.12 -5.71
N GLY A 84 1.77 9.37 -6.02
CA GLY A 84 0.85 10.21 -5.25
C GLY A 84 1.46 11.55 -4.83
N PHE A 85 2.71 11.55 -4.35
CA PHE A 85 3.45 12.79 -4.10
C PHE A 85 3.75 13.55 -5.40
N SER A 86 3.79 14.89 -5.30
CA SER A 86 4.37 15.73 -6.35
C SER A 86 5.88 15.49 -6.45
N GLU A 87 6.49 15.94 -7.55
CA GLU A 87 7.92 15.74 -7.76
C GLU A 87 8.77 16.51 -6.74
N GLU A 88 8.30 17.69 -6.33
CA GLU A 88 8.95 18.55 -5.33
C GLU A 88 8.96 17.88 -3.96
N VAL A 89 7.78 17.43 -3.49
CA VAL A 89 7.62 16.72 -2.22
C VAL A 89 8.45 15.44 -2.23
N LEU A 90 8.36 14.66 -3.30
CA LEU A 90 9.13 13.42 -3.41
C LEU A 90 10.64 13.68 -3.29
N LYS A 91 11.15 14.72 -3.96
CA LYS A 91 12.57 15.05 -3.95
C LYS A 91 13.05 15.50 -2.56
N GLU A 92 12.25 16.30 -1.86
CA GLU A 92 12.53 16.75 -0.49
C GLU A 92 12.64 15.55 0.47
N HIS A 93 11.63 14.69 0.51
CA HIS A 93 11.65 13.53 1.41
C HIS A 93 12.68 12.48 1.02
N CYS A 94 13.02 12.36 -0.27
CA CYS A 94 14.18 11.55 -0.67
C CYS A 94 15.47 12.06 -0.03
N GLN A 95 15.71 13.37 0.00
CA GLN A 95 16.92 13.94 0.62
C GLN A 95 16.95 13.69 2.13
N ILE A 96 15.81 13.85 2.81
CA ILE A 96 15.66 13.56 4.24
C ILE A 96 16.00 12.08 4.50
N LEU A 97 15.37 11.15 3.78
CA LEU A 97 15.59 9.71 3.94
C LEU A 97 17.01 9.28 3.56
N SER A 98 17.61 9.88 2.53
CA SER A 98 19.01 9.62 2.16
C SER A 98 19.98 9.94 3.30
N SER A 99 19.70 10.96 4.13
CA SER A 99 20.51 11.27 5.32
C SER A 99 20.35 10.26 6.46
N LYS A 100 19.29 9.43 6.41
CA LYS A 100 18.94 8.39 7.39
C LYS A 100 19.20 6.98 6.89
N MET A 101 20.04 6.85 5.87
CA MET A 101 20.35 5.57 5.26
C MET A 101 21.15 4.66 6.18
N ILE A 102 20.77 3.39 6.24
CA ILE A 102 21.46 2.36 7.00
C ILE A 102 21.91 1.21 6.08
N PRO A 103 23.04 0.55 6.38
CA PRO A 103 23.59 -0.48 5.50
C PRO A 103 22.81 -1.80 5.54
N LYS A 104 22.07 -2.07 6.62
CA LYS A 104 21.36 -3.32 6.88
C LYS A 104 20.05 -3.07 7.62
N PRO A 105 19.03 -3.91 7.45
CA PRO A 105 17.78 -3.78 8.20
C PRO A 105 18.04 -3.96 9.70
N LYS A 106 17.27 -3.24 10.51
CA LYS A 106 17.31 -3.41 11.96
C LYS A 106 16.66 -4.73 12.36
N PRO A 107 17.04 -5.32 13.52
CA PRO A 107 16.43 -6.56 14.00
C PRO A 107 14.90 -6.48 14.17
N TYR A 108 14.39 -5.29 14.50
CA TYR A 108 12.97 -5.01 14.65
C TYR A 108 12.26 -4.67 13.32
N TYR A 109 12.88 -4.96 12.16
CA TYR A 109 12.23 -4.86 10.84
C TYR A 109 11.77 -6.22 10.35
N ARG A 110 10.46 -6.45 10.38
CA ARG A 110 9.87 -7.69 9.88
C ARG A 110 9.56 -7.61 8.39
N HIS A 111 10.40 -8.29 7.62
CA HIS A 111 10.35 -8.36 6.16
C HIS A 111 10.68 -9.77 5.67
N ILE A 112 10.33 -10.07 4.42
CA ILE A 112 10.65 -11.34 3.77
C ILE A 112 11.86 -11.14 2.87
N SER A 113 13.01 -11.68 3.29
CA SER A 113 14.26 -11.63 2.52
C SER A 113 14.05 -12.17 1.09
N GLY A 114 14.59 -11.47 0.10
CA GLY A 114 14.44 -11.79 -1.32
C GLY A 114 13.13 -11.33 -1.96
N LYS A 115 12.06 -11.08 -1.19
CA LYS A 115 10.78 -10.58 -1.73
C LYS A 115 10.58 -9.07 -1.50
N THR A 116 10.88 -8.62 -0.29
CA THR A 116 10.73 -7.22 0.13
C THR A 116 12.05 -6.55 0.48
N THR A 117 13.18 -7.17 0.16
CA THR A 117 14.51 -6.54 0.31
C THR A 117 14.63 -5.31 -0.61
N PRO A 118 14.72 -4.10 -0.06
CA PRO A 118 14.95 -2.87 -0.81
C PRO A 118 16.43 -2.74 -1.21
N ASP A 119 16.70 -1.83 -2.15
CA ASP A 119 18.07 -1.46 -2.53
C ASP A 119 18.74 -0.66 -1.41
N VAL A 120 17.94 0.09 -0.66
CA VAL A 120 18.37 0.98 0.41
C VAL A 120 17.47 0.82 1.63
N TRP A 121 18.05 0.78 2.82
CA TRP A 121 17.34 0.79 4.10
C TRP A 121 17.44 2.15 4.77
N PHE A 122 16.41 2.53 5.55
CA PHE A 122 16.38 3.78 6.31
C PHE A 122 16.16 3.52 7.80
N GLU A 123 16.63 4.42 8.66
CA GLU A 123 16.10 4.54 10.03
C GLU A 123 14.63 5.02 10.00
N PRO A 124 13.76 4.51 10.88
CA PRO A 124 12.38 5.00 10.99
C PRO A 124 12.44 6.46 11.46
N SER A 125 11.90 7.37 10.66
CA SER A 125 11.98 8.81 10.97
C SER A 125 10.79 9.60 10.46
N GLU A 126 10.13 9.13 9.41
CA GLU A 126 8.94 9.76 8.85
C GLU A 126 7.72 8.85 8.94
N VAL A 127 6.55 9.45 8.85
CA VAL A 127 5.27 8.75 8.69
C VAL A 127 4.57 9.37 7.51
N TRP A 128 4.05 8.57 6.60
CA TRP A 128 3.34 9.03 5.41
C TRP A 128 1.91 8.51 5.42
N GLU A 129 0.97 9.40 5.11
CA GLU A 129 -0.43 9.05 4.88
C GLU A 129 -0.57 8.41 3.51
N VAL A 130 -1.16 7.21 3.48
CA VAL A 130 -1.29 6.37 2.29
C VAL A 130 -2.75 5.96 2.14
N LYS A 131 -3.33 6.28 0.99
CA LYS A 131 -4.66 5.80 0.61
C LYS A 131 -4.52 4.49 -0.18
N ALA A 132 -5.47 3.59 -0.02
CA ALA A 132 -5.55 2.36 -0.81
C ALA A 132 -6.98 2.17 -1.34
N GLY A 133 -7.12 1.43 -2.44
CA GLY A 133 -8.41 1.00 -2.97
C GLY A 133 -9.02 -0.21 -2.22
N GLY A 134 -8.30 -0.74 -1.23
CA GLY A 134 -8.70 -1.87 -0.39
C GLY A 134 -7.49 -2.61 0.19
N LEU A 135 -7.75 -3.54 1.09
CA LEU A 135 -6.77 -4.45 1.68
C LEU A 135 -6.89 -5.86 1.10
N THR A 136 -5.77 -6.56 1.06
CA THR A 136 -5.63 -7.93 0.55
C THR A 136 -4.67 -8.73 1.43
N ILE A 137 -4.76 -10.06 1.39
CA ILE A 137 -3.74 -10.94 1.99
C ILE A 137 -2.63 -11.16 0.95
N SER A 138 -1.38 -11.10 1.38
CA SER A 138 -0.21 -11.21 0.52
C SER A 138 0.85 -12.14 1.11
N PRO A 139 1.44 -13.04 0.30
CA PRO A 139 2.56 -13.90 0.72
C PRO A 139 3.93 -13.18 0.68
N VAL A 140 3.93 -11.86 0.44
CA VAL A 140 5.13 -11.04 0.25
C VAL A 140 5.38 -10.11 1.45
N TYR A 141 4.33 -9.78 2.19
CA TYR A 141 4.36 -8.81 3.28
C TYR A 141 4.06 -9.48 4.62
N CYS A 142 4.48 -8.87 5.72
CA CYS A 142 4.45 -9.48 7.05
C CYS A 142 3.42 -8.86 8.01
N ALA A 143 2.83 -7.72 7.64
CA ALA A 143 1.90 -7.00 8.51
C ALA A 143 0.75 -7.90 9.00
N GLY A 144 0.62 -8.05 10.31
CA GLY A 144 -0.45 -8.84 10.92
C GLY A 144 -0.43 -10.34 10.56
N SER A 145 0.72 -10.91 10.17
CA SER A 145 0.81 -12.34 9.86
C SER A 145 0.41 -13.24 11.04
N ASP A 146 0.71 -12.79 12.26
CA ASP A 146 0.33 -13.52 13.47
C ASP A 146 -1.19 -13.47 13.71
N ILE A 147 -1.86 -12.38 13.32
CA ILE A 147 -3.32 -12.25 13.39
C ILE A 147 -4.01 -13.20 12.41
N LEU A 148 -3.40 -13.39 11.24
CA LEU A 148 -3.87 -14.33 10.22
C LEU A 148 -3.54 -15.80 10.54
N ASN A 149 -2.73 -16.08 11.57
CA ASN A 149 -2.19 -17.40 11.87
C ASN A 149 -1.57 -18.08 10.63
N SER A 150 -0.88 -17.31 9.78
CA SER A 150 -0.34 -17.80 8.52
C SER A 150 0.99 -17.12 8.18
N ASN A 151 1.71 -17.65 7.19
CA ASN A 151 2.93 -17.02 6.64
C ASN A 151 2.63 -15.86 5.67
N LYS A 152 1.38 -15.38 5.63
CA LYS A 152 0.92 -14.27 4.79
C LYS A 152 0.57 -13.08 5.68
N GLY A 153 0.82 -11.86 5.21
CA GLY A 153 0.44 -10.62 5.88
C GLY A 153 -0.56 -9.81 5.07
N PHE A 154 -1.09 -8.75 5.67
CA PHE A 154 -1.94 -7.78 4.98
C PHE A 154 -1.13 -6.89 4.04
N SER A 155 -1.76 -6.46 2.95
CA SER A 155 -1.19 -5.54 1.98
C SER A 155 -2.24 -4.62 1.38
N LEU A 156 -1.79 -3.48 0.85
CA LEU A 156 -2.63 -2.45 0.26
C LEU A 156 -2.76 -2.63 -1.25
N ARG A 157 -3.99 -2.56 -1.75
CA ARG A 157 -4.30 -2.54 -3.18
C ARG A 157 -4.24 -1.11 -3.71
N ASN A 158 -3.44 -0.87 -4.75
CA ASN A 158 -3.25 0.44 -5.38
C ASN A 158 -2.88 1.55 -4.37
N PRO A 159 -1.80 1.39 -3.59
CA PRO A 159 -1.40 2.39 -2.61
C PRO A 159 -1.00 3.70 -3.30
N THR A 160 -1.50 4.82 -2.77
CA THR A 160 -1.21 6.18 -3.24
C THR A 160 -0.77 7.02 -2.05
N LEU A 161 0.42 7.60 -2.14
CA LEU A 161 0.98 8.51 -1.14
C LEU A 161 0.19 9.83 -1.16
N ILE A 162 -0.35 10.25 -0.03
CA ILE A 162 -1.18 11.45 0.08
C ILE A 162 -0.35 12.62 0.59
N ARG A 163 0.18 12.51 1.81
CA ARG A 163 1.06 13.52 2.40
C ARG A 163 1.99 12.93 3.46
N PRO A 164 3.13 13.58 3.75
CA PRO A 164 3.88 13.36 4.96
C PRO A 164 3.07 13.74 6.22
N ARG A 165 3.34 13.06 7.33
CA ARG A 165 2.72 13.26 8.65
C ARG A 165 3.78 13.73 9.64
N GLU A 166 4.07 15.02 9.60
CA GLU A 166 5.00 15.67 10.54
C GLU A 166 4.47 15.67 11.98
N ASP A 167 3.16 15.46 12.15
CA ASP A 167 2.46 15.38 13.42
C ASP A 167 2.57 14.01 14.12
N LYS A 168 3.23 13.02 13.50
CA LYS A 168 3.32 11.65 14.01
C LYS A 168 4.75 11.13 14.05
N SER A 169 5.10 10.46 15.16
CA SER A 169 6.31 9.64 15.23
C SER A 169 6.08 8.26 14.59
N PRO A 170 7.15 7.55 14.17
CA PRO A 170 7.04 6.19 13.62
C PRO A 170 6.25 5.20 14.50
N GLU A 171 6.34 5.30 15.82
CA GLU A 171 5.62 4.46 16.78
C GLU A 171 4.11 4.79 16.85
N GLN A 172 3.69 5.95 16.33
CA GLN A 172 2.29 6.37 16.20
C GLN A 172 1.70 6.06 14.82
N ALA A 173 2.44 5.33 13.98
CA ALA A 173 1.94 4.80 12.72
C ALA A 173 0.77 3.84 12.94
N THR A 174 0.01 3.59 11.88
CA THR A 174 -1.08 2.61 11.89
C THR A 174 -0.54 1.26 12.34
N THR A 175 -1.29 0.58 13.21
CA THR A 175 -0.87 -0.69 13.78
C THR A 175 -1.30 -1.90 12.97
N SER A 176 -0.60 -3.03 13.11
CA SER A 176 -0.98 -4.30 12.49
C SER A 176 -2.42 -4.72 12.86
N LYS A 177 -2.85 -4.47 14.10
CA LYS A 177 -4.22 -4.69 14.58
C LYS A 177 -5.24 -3.79 13.87
N GLN A 178 -4.95 -2.50 13.73
CA GLN A 178 -5.82 -1.56 13.00
C GLN A 178 -5.99 -1.99 11.52
N ILE A 179 -4.90 -2.42 10.88
CA ILE A 179 -4.95 -2.97 9.51
C ILE A 179 -5.85 -4.20 9.43
N ALA A 180 -5.74 -5.11 10.40
CA ALA A 180 -6.59 -6.29 10.47
C ALA A 180 -8.07 -5.91 10.62
N GLU A 181 -8.40 -4.98 11.52
CA GLU A 181 -9.77 -4.48 11.70
C GLU A 181 -10.33 -3.88 10.40
N MET A 182 -9.55 -3.05 9.71
CA MET A 182 -9.91 -2.47 8.42
C MET A 182 -10.16 -3.56 7.36
N TYR A 183 -9.30 -4.58 7.31
CA TYR A 183 -9.48 -5.71 6.42
C TYR A 183 -10.79 -6.47 6.71
N PHE A 184 -11.07 -6.83 7.96
CA PHE A 184 -12.28 -7.57 8.29
C PHE A 184 -13.55 -6.74 8.03
N ARG A 185 -13.53 -5.42 8.31
CA ARG A 185 -14.63 -4.50 7.98
C ARG A 185 -14.91 -4.44 6.48
N GLN A 186 -13.87 -4.45 5.64
CA GLN A 186 -14.02 -4.49 4.18
C GLN A 186 -14.85 -5.70 3.72
N TRP A 187 -14.73 -6.85 4.38
CA TRP A 187 -15.45 -8.07 4.03
C TRP A 187 -16.81 -8.22 4.70
N GLN A 188 -17.06 -7.58 5.85
CA GLN A 188 -18.39 -7.59 6.48
C GLN A 188 -19.50 -6.99 5.58
N GLY A 189 -19.14 -6.13 4.63
CA GLY A 189 -20.06 -5.58 3.62
C GLY A 189 -20.28 -6.46 2.37
N ASN A 190 -19.62 -7.62 2.27
CA ASN A 190 -19.62 -8.50 1.10
C ASN A 190 -19.64 -9.98 1.56
N PRO A 191 -20.79 -10.68 1.56
CA PRO A 191 -20.97 -12.00 2.19
C PRO A 191 -20.24 -13.17 1.49
N HIS A 192 -19.29 -12.89 0.60
CA HIS A 192 -18.34 -13.89 0.14
C HIS A 192 -17.15 -13.87 1.09
N MET A 193 -17.06 -14.88 1.96
CA MET A 193 -15.85 -15.20 2.72
C MET A 193 -14.61 -15.15 1.80
N PRO A 194 -13.40 -14.82 2.32
CA PRO A 194 -12.18 -15.08 1.56
C PRO A 194 -12.18 -16.56 1.12
N PRO A 195 -11.72 -16.89 -0.10
CA PRO A 195 -11.60 -18.29 -0.49
C PRO A 195 -10.72 -19.00 0.54
N ASP A 196 -11.24 -20.08 1.12
CA ASP A 196 -10.44 -21.02 1.89
C ASP A 196 -9.24 -21.45 1.03
N ASP A 197 -8.05 -21.40 1.61
CA ASP A 197 -6.79 -21.85 1.02
C ASP A 197 -6.81 -23.39 0.87
N GLU A 198 -7.65 -23.94 -0.03
CA GLU A 198 -7.69 -25.39 -0.32
C GLU A 198 -7.37 -25.79 -1.77
N GLU A 199 -6.88 -24.90 -2.63
CA GLU A 199 -6.38 -25.30 -3.97
C GLU A 199 -4.98 -24.76 -4.28
N ILE A 200 -3.97 -25.16 -3.49
CA ILE A 200 -2.59 -25.31 -4.00
C ILE A 200 -1.96 -26.53 -3.32
N ASN A 201 -2.45 -27.72 -3.64
CA ASN A 201 -1.70 -28.98 -3.64
C ASN A 201 -2.54 -30.04 -4.36
N SER A 202 -2.48 -30.03 -5.69
CA SER A 202 -2.71 -31.18 -6.57
C SER A 202 -1.92 -30.98 -7.85
#